data_AF-A0A810CP09-F1
#
_entry.id   AF-A0A810CP09-F1
#
_cell.length_a   1.000
_cell.length_b   1.000
_cell.length_c   1.000
_cell.angle_alpha   90.00
_cell.angle_beta   90.00
_cell.angle_gamma   90.00
#
_symmetry.space_group_name_H-M   'P 1'
#
loop_
_entity.id
_entity.type
_entity.pdbx_description
1 polymer ?
#
loop_
_entity_poly.entity_id
_entity_poly.type
_entity_poly.pdbx_seq_one_letter_code
_entity_poly.pdbx_strand_id
1 'polypeptide(L)'
;MKVVHIDATLRIVSQIEIEPHSRELIRLCGSSGRPKTAITLPSGDVLLCAEGSSTAPGFTIGGSPTFRSNAVLLGKRDRWRQYTAPRFGTERIEALLRWVEANPSEVEPREGVQAILIDPAQRTIEAVKIEQSLKAVEDIIGEKIVLAFLAPGGDRVYAAASAQGPKWRKDDAHFIGRCVIVGSSEGGLVDVAASLETLKKDVRFAAERSKRWVRHGVSDASSPGRAPS
;
A
#
# COMPACT_ATOMS: atom_id res chain seq x y z
N MET A 1 -34.35 -1.96 9.82
CA MET A 1 -34.42 -0.54 10.26
C MET A 1 -34.10 0.38 9.10
N LYS A 2 -34.77 1.53 8.97
CA LYS A 2 -34.51 2.47 7.87
C LYS A 2 -33.35 3.41 8.20
N VAL A 3 -32.46 3.61 7.22
CA VAL A 3 -31.30 4.50 7.29
C VAL A 3 -31.19 5.31 6.00
N VAL A 4 -30.43 6.40 6.02
CA VAL A 4 -30.09 7.12 4.80
C VAL A 4 -28.68 6.68 4.38
N HIS A 5 -28.56 6.15 3.17
CA HIS A 5 -27.29 5.76 2.55
C HIS A 5 -26.89 6.82 1.52
N ILE A 6 -25.63 7.23 1.59
CA ILE A 6 -25.02 8.18 0.66
C ILE A 6 -23.97 7.39 -0.12
N ASP A 7 -24.26 7.15 -1.39
CA ASP A 7 -23.31 6.55 -2.32
C ASP A 7 -22.51 7.65 -3.01
N ALA A 8 -21.25 7.80 -2.58
CA ALA A 8 -20.35 8.82 -3.12
C ALA A 8 -19.93 8.53 -4.57
N THR A 9 -19.95 7.25 -4.97
CA THR A 9 -19.54 6.82 -6.31
C THR A 9 -20.63 7.09 -7.33
N LEU A 10 -21.86 6.68 -6.99
CA LEU A 10 -23.03 6.88 -7.84
C LEU A 10 -23.64 8.29 -7.71
N ARG A 11 -23.21 9.06 -6.70
CA ARG A 11 -23.77 10.38 -6.35
C ARG A 11 -25.27 10.30 -6.04
N ILE A 12 -25.66 9.28 -5.27
CA ILE A 12 -27.05 9.01 -4.92
C ILE A 12 -27.22 9.06 -3.41
N VAL A 13 -28.33 9.64 -2.96
CA VAL A 13 -28.82 9.51 -1.60
C VAL A 13 -30.08 8.65 -1.63
N SER A 14 -30.11 7.59 -0.82
CA SER A 14 -31.24 6.67 -0.80
C SER A 14 -31.64 6.32 0.63
N GLN A 15 -32.92 6.04 0.83
CA GLN A 15 -33.38 5.43 2.07
C GLN A 15 -33.43 3.92 1.88
N ILE A 16 -32.70 3.20 2.72
CA ILE A 16 -32.62 1.73 2.65
C ILE A 16 -32.99 1.11 3.99
N GLU A 17 -33.47 -0.12 3.94
CA GLU A 17 -33.69 -0.94 5.11
C GLU A 17 -32.48 -1.85 5.35
N ILE A 18 -31.96 -1.82 6.58
CA ILE A 18 -30.78 -2.60 6.98
C ILE A 18 -31.02 -3.33 8.30
N GLU A 19 -30.25 -4.38 8.51
CA GLU A 19 -29.97 -4.93 9.83
C GLU A 19 -28.70 -4.27 10.38
N PRO A 20 -28.75 -3.53 11.50
CA PRO A 20 -27.65 -2.65 11.93
C PRO A 20 -26.52 -3.41 12.65
N HIS A 21 -26.04 -4.52 12.07
CA HIS A 21 -24.88 -5.24 12.57
C HIS A 21 -23.59 -4.76 11.89
N SER A 22 -22.45 -4.94 12.54
CA SER A 22 -21.15 -4.39 12.11
C SER A 22 -20.79 -4.72 10.66
N ARG A 23 -21.02 -5.96 10.20
CA ARG A 23 -20.72 -6.37 8.81
C ARG A 23 -21.53 -5.59 7.77
N GLU A 24 -22.80 -5.29 8.04
CA GLU A 24 -23.67 -4.59 7.10
C GLU A 24 -23.27 -3.11 7.02
N LEU A 25 -22.96 -2.49 8.16
CA LEU A 25 -22.44 -1.13 8.18
C LEU A 25 -21.09 -0.99 7.48
N ILE A 26 -20.19 -1.97 7.62
CA ILE A 26 -18.92 -2.04 6.87
C ILE A 26 -19.20 -2.13 5.37
N ARG A 27 -20.09 -3.04 4.95
CA ARG A 27 -20.47 -3.23 3.55
C ARG A 27 -20.99 -1.94 2.92
N LEU A 28 -21.87 -1.22 3.62
CA LEU A 28 -22.52 -0.01 3.10
C LEU A 28 -21.60 1.21 3.02
N CYS A 29 -20.64 1.35 3.95
CA CYS A 29 -19.69 2.48 3.93
C CYS A 29 -18.54 2.28 2.94
N GLY A 30 -18.41 1.08 2.35
CA GLY A 30 -17.53 0.81 1.22
C GLY A 30 -16.09 1.23 1.45
N SER A 31 -15.32 0.43 2.17
CA SER A 31 -13.85 0.42 2.28
C SER A 31 -13.45 -0.74 3.20
N SER A 32 -12.21 -1.22 3.13
CA SER A 32 -11.68 -2.31 3.97
C SER A 32 -11.55 -1.97 5.47
N GLY A 33 -11.96 -0.76 5.88
CA GLY A 33 -11.88 -0.26 7.25
C GLY A 33 -13.21 -0.31 8.02
N ARG A 34 -13.11 -0.29 9.36
CA ARG A 34 -14.30 -0.18 10.23
C ARG A 34 -14.87 1.24 10.17
N PRO A 35 -16.16 1.43 9.83
CA PRO A 35 -16.79 2.75 9.82
C PRO A 35 -16.66 3.43 11.18
N LYS A 36 -16.33 4.73 11.15
CA LYS A 36 -16.26 5.58 12.33
C LYS A 36 -17.32 6.67 12.22
N THR A 37 -17.69 7.24 13.37
CA THR A 37 -18.51 8.45 13.39
C THR A 37 -17.70 9.58 12.79
N ALA A 38 -18.14 10.04 11.63
CA ALA A 38 -17.54 11.15 10.92
C ALA A 38 -18.07 12.48 11.46
N ILE A 39 -19.39 12.59 11.59
CA ILE A 39 -20.09 13.77 12.10
C ILE A 39 -21.29 13.34 12.93
N THR A 40 -21.61 14.15 13.94
CA THR A 40 -22.92 14.13 14.59
C THR A 40 -23.65 15.43 14.22
N LEU A 41 -24.82 15.30 13.61
CA LEU A 41 -25.67 16.43 13.22
C LEU A 41 -26.31 17.08 14.47
N PRO A 42 -26.78 18.33 14.40
CA PRO A 42 -27.48 18.98 15.52
C PRO A 42 -28.72 18.21 16.04
N SER A 43 -29.32 17.34 15.22
CA SER A 43 -30.41 16.45 15.64
C SER A 43 -29.98 15.31 16.57
N GLY A 44 -28.67 15.07 16.68
CA GLY A 44 -28.08 13.88 17.30
C GLY A 44 -27.92 12.70 16.35
N ASP A 45 -28.30 12.84 15.07
CA ASP A 45 -28.07 11.81 14.05
C ASP A 45 -26.57 11.71 13.74
N VAL A 46 -26.11 10.49 13.46
CA VAL A 46 -24.71 10.14 13.33
C VAL A 46 -24.43 9.71 11.90
N LEU A 47 -23.50 10.40 11.25
CA LEU A 47 -22.97 9.98 9.95
C LEU A 47 -21.80 9.03 10.19
N LEU A 48 -21.95 7.78 9.77
CA LEU A 48 -20.86 6.82 9.72
C LEU A 48 -20.22 6.83 8.34
N CYS A 49 -18.89 6.89 8.32
CA CYS A 49 -18.09 6.87 7.10
C CYS A 49 -16.84 6.02 7.38
N ALA A 50 -16.34 5.36 6.34
CA ALA A 50 -15.04 4.69 6.41
C ALA A 50 -13.95 5.66 5.96
N GLU A 51 -12.70 5.27 6.15
CA GLU A 51 -11.59 6.02 5.57
C GLU A 51 -11.55 5.75 4.05
N GLY A 52 -11.58 6.82 3.26
CA GLY A 52 -11.60 6.76 1.79
C GLY A 52 -10.35 7.37 1.18
N SER A 53 -10.06 7.01 -0.07
CA SER A 53 -8.92 7.58 -0.82
C SER A 53 -9.10 9.07 -1.07
N SER A 54 -8.04 9.87 -0.92
CA SER A 54 -8.08 11.31 -1.23
C SER A 54 -8.47 11.62 -2.68
N THR A 55 -8.31 10.66 -3.60
CA THR A 55 -8.65 10.76 -5.03
C THR A 55 -10.05 10.25 -5.37
N ALA A 56 -10.73 9.57 -4.45
CA ALA A 56 -12.06 9.01 -4.71
C ALA A 56 -13.11 10.14 -4.84
N PRO A 57 -14.21 9.88 -5.58
CA PRO A 57 -15.37 10.77 -5.49
C PRO A 57 -15.86 10.83 -4.04
N GLY A 58 -16.43 11.97 -3.68
CA GLY A 58 -16.77 12.25 -2.30
C GLY A 58 -17.90 13.24 -2.15
N PHE A 59 -18.10 13.68 -0.93
CA PHE A 59 -19.08 14.71 -0.62
C PHE A 59 -18.69 15.50 0.61
N THR A 60 -19.28 16.68 0.76
CA THR A 60 -19.28 17.46 2.00
C THR A 60 -20.73 17.66 2.44
N ILE A 61 -20.96 17.81 3.73
CA ILE A 61 -22.27 18.10 4.30
C ILE A 61 -22.16 19.28 5.27
N GLY A 62 -22.93 20.34 5.03
CA GLY A 62 -23.02 21.46 5.98
C GLY A 62 -21.68 22.09 6.40
N GLY A 63 -20.70 22.18 5.49
CA GLY A 63 -19.37 22.75 5.78
C GLY A 63 -18.37 21.78 6.42
N SER A 64 -18.68 20.49 6.46
CA SER A 64 -17.76 19.45 6.89
C SER A 64 -16.47 19.37 6.05
N PRO A 65 -15.42 18.69 6.57
CA PRO A 65 -14.40 18.10 5.73
C PRO A 65 -15.00 17.20 4.65
N THR A 66 -14.25 16.96 3.57
CA THR A 66 -14.69 16.05 2.50
C THR A 66 -14.61 14.60 2.94
N PHE A 67 -15.70 13.87 2.76
CA PHE A 67 -15.78 12.42 2.93
C PHE A 67 -15.58 11.73 1.59
N ARG A 68 -14.67 10.75 1.55
CA ARG A 68 -14.21 10.08 0.32
C ARG A 68 -14.61 8.61 0.26
N SER A 69 -15.66 8.25 0.99
CA SER A 69 -16.25 6.92 0.97
C SER A 69 -17.78 7.05 0.99
N ASN A 70 -18.46 5.93 0.79
CA ASN A 70 -19.89 5.86 1.06
C ASN A 70 -20.15 6.08 2.55
N ALA A 71 -21.34 6.56 2.88
CA ALA A 71 -21.71 6.84 4.25
C ALA A 71 -23.13 6.39 4.58
N VAL A 72 -23.35 6.12 5.86
CA VAL A 72 -24.66 5.75 6.40
C VAL A 72 -25.01 6.72 7.51
N LEU A 73 -26.12 7.41 7.36
CA LEU A 73 -26.71 8.23 8.41
C LEU A 73 -27.64 7.38 9.27
N LEU A 74 -27.35 7.36 10.56
CA LEU A 74 -28.09 6.68 11.59
C LEU A 74 -28.67 7.71 12.56
N GLY A 75 -29.76 7.35 13.23
CA GLY A 75 -30.25 8.14 14.35
C GLY A 75 -29.36 8.03 15.57
N LYS A 76 -29.65 8.86 16.58
CA LYS A 76 -28.98 8.78 17.88
C LYS A 76 -29.07 7.38 18.48
N ARG A 77 -28.13 7.06 19.38
CA ARG A 77 -28.23 5.81 20.16
C ARG A 77 -29.35 5.91 21.19
N ASP A 78 -30.12 4.84 21.33
CA ASP A 78 -31.15 4.70 22.35
C ASP A 78 -30.54 4.34 23.72
N ARG A 79 -31.40 4.14 24.72
CA ARG A 79 -31.01 3.74 26.08
C ARG A 79 -30.25 2.40 26.15
N TRP A 80 -30.37 1.57 25.11
CA TRP A 80 -29.69 0.29 24.96
C TRP A 80 -28.45 0.36 24.07
N ARG A 81 -27.99 1.58 23.74
CA ARG A 81 -26.86 1.87 22.85
C ARG A 81 -27.04 1.38 21.41
N GLN A 82 -28.28 1.11 20.98
CA GLN A 82 -28.61 0.75 19.61
C GLN A 82 -28.92 2.00 18.80
N TYR A 83 -28.51 2.03 17.52
CA TYR A 83 -28.84 3.15 16.64
C TYR A 83 -30.33 3.14 16.29
N THR A 84 -30.96 4.32 16.28
CA THR A 84 -32.35 4.49 15.82
C THR A 84 -32.41 4.92 14.36
N ALA A 85 -33.61 4.98 13.77
CA ALA A 85 -33.77 5.63 12.47
C ALA A 85 -33.35 7.12 12.54
N PRO A 86 -32.72 7.66 11.49
CA PRO A 86 -32.33 9.07 11.44
C PRO A 86 -33.57 9.97 11.40
N ARG A 87 -33.46 11.17 11.98
CA ARG A 87 -34.50 12.20 11.92
C ARG A 87 -34.44 13.00 10.62
N PHE A 88 -33.25 13.12 10.03
CA PHE A 88 -33.09 13.67 8.69
C PHE A 88 -33.46 12.64 7.62
N GLY A 89 -34.41 13.02 6.75
CA GLY A 89 -34.75 12.27 5.53
C GLY A 89 -33.82 12.59 4.37
N THR A 90 -33.96 11.83 3.27
CA THR A 90 -33.11 11.94 2.07
C THR A 90 -33.10 13.36 1.49
N GLU A 91 -34.26 13.98 1.27
CA GLU A 91 -34.39 15.32 0.68
C GLU A 91 -33.58 16.38 1.44
N ARG A 92 -33.61 16.31 2.78
CA ARG A 92 -32.91 17.29 3.62
C ARG A 92 -31.41 17.04 3.63
N ILE A 93 -30.98 15.80 3.46
CA ILE A 93 -29.56 15.45 3.31
C ILE A 93 -29.05 15.90 1.94
N GLU A 94 -29.80 15.64 0.87
CA GLU A 94 -29.48 16.12 -0.47
C GLU A 94 -29.32 17.64 -0.53
N ALA A 95 -30.20 18.40 0.14
CA ALA A 95 -30.09 19.86 0.22
C ALA A 95 -28.83 20.36 0.95
N LEU A 96 -28.25 19.55 1.83
CA LEU A 96 -27.04 19.89 2.60
C LEU A 96 -25.75 19.37 1.97
N LEU A 97 -25.87 18.41 1.04
CA LEU A 97 -24.76 17.77 0.39
C LEU A 97 -24.21 18.63 -0.74
N ARG A 98 -22.89 18.64 -0.84
CA ARG A 98 -22.21 19.04 -2.07
C ARG A 98 -21.32 17.88 -2.50
N TRP A 99 -21.59 17.36 -3.69
CA TRP A 99 -20.73 16.36 -4.31
C TRP A 99 -19.38 16.98 -4.58
N VAL A 100 -18.35 16.28 -4.14
CA VAL A 100 -16.98 16.59 -4.50
C VAL A 100 -16.61 15.60 -5.56
N GLU A 101 -16.25 16.11 -6.74
CA GLU A 101 -15.82 15.24 -7.81
C GLU A 101 -14.66 14.39 -7.30
N ALA A 102 -14.54 13.19 -7.88
CA ALA A 102 -13.23 12.56 -7.87
C ALA A 102 -12.31 13.65 -8.39
N ASN A 103 -11.31 14.03 -7.59
CA ASN A 103 -10.26 14.82 -8.16
C ASN A 103 -9.44 13.74 -8.87
N PRO A 104 -9.48 13.63 -10.21
CA PRO A 104 -8.28 13.19 -10.86
C PRO A 104 -7.27 14.30 -10.55
N SER A 105 -6.68 14.28 -9.34
CA SER A 105 -5.23 14.35 -9.35
C SER A 105 -4.88 13.39 -10.45
N GLU A 106 -4.28 13.89 -11.54
CA GLU A 106 -3.68 13.07 -12.56
C GLU A 106 -3.28 11.78 -11.87
N VAL A 107 -4.04 10.71 -12.12
CA VAL A 107 -3.50 9.40 -11.93
C VAL A 107 -2.62 9.28 -13.17
N GLU A 108 -1.55 10.09 -13.21
CA GLU A 108 -0.29 9.44 -13.46
C GLU A 108 -0.33 8.26 -12.48
N PRO A 109 -0.36 7.02 -12.97
CA PRO A 109 -0.23 5.87 -12.08
C PRO A 109 0.93 6.26 -11.20
N ARG A 110 0.74 6.47 -9.87
CA ARG A 110 1.84 6.93 -8.98
C ARG A 110 3.00 6.08 -9.41
N GLU A 111 3.97 6.68 -10.12
CA GLU A 111 4.90 5.85 -10.85
C GLU A 111 5.52 5.00 -9.75
N GLY A 112 5.32 3.69 -9.83
CA GLY A 112 5.81 2.82 -8.78
C GLY A 112 7.25 3.22 -8.52
N VAL A 113 7.62 3.40 -7.26
CA VAL A 113 8.95 3.91 -6.97
C VAL A 113 9.97 2.98 -7.58
N GLN A 114 10.96 3.58 -8.20
CA GLN A 114 12.07 2.87 -8.77
C GLN A 114 12.84 2.24 -7.61
N ALA A 115 12.83 0.91 -7.56
CA ALA A 115 13.64 0.11 -6.66
C ALA A 115 14.64 -0.72 -7.47
N ILE A 116 15.60 -1.32 -6.79
CA ILE A 116 16.56 -2.25 -7.39
C ILE A 116 16.40 -3.62 -6.75
N LEU A 117 16.08 -4.62 -7.57
CA LEU A 117 16.05 -6.02 -7.19
C LEU A 117 17.41 -6.65 -7.47
N ILE A 118 17.97 -7.32 -6.46
CA ILE A 118 19.17 -8.15 -6.61
C ILE A 118 18.76 -9.60 -6.37
N ASP A 119 18.93 -10.43 -7.38
CA ASP A 119 18.70 -11.88 -7.28
C ASP A 119 20.03 -12.64 -7.41
N PRO A 120 20.61 -13.16 -6.31
CA PRO A 120 21.85 -13.91 -6.37
C PRO A 120 21.72 -15.32 -6.98
N ALA A 121 20.51 -15.89 -7.04
CA ALA A 121 20.29 -17.18 -7.70
C ALA A 121 20.35 -17.03 -9.22
N GLN A 122 19.77 -15.95 -9.75
CA GLN A 122 19.82 -15.62 -11.18
C GLN A 122 21.03 -14.76 -11.56
N ARG A 123 21.76 -14.23 -10.57
CA ARG A 123 22.87 -13.26 -10.72
C ARG A 123 22.45 -11.99 -11.45
N THR A 124 21.21 -11.53 -11.23
CA THR A 124 20.65 -10.34 -11.87
C THR A 124 20.58 -9.16 -10.91
N ILE A 125 20.68 -7.96 -11.48
CA ILE A 125 20.50 -6.67 -10.79
C ILE A 125 19.64 -5.82 -11.71
N GLU A 126 18.41 -5.56 -11.31
CA GLU A 126 17.38 -5.00 -12.17
C GLU A 126 16.65 -3.84 -11.50
N ALA A 127 16.34 -2.83 -12.30
CA ALA A 127 15.43 -1.76 -11.93
C ALA A 127 14.00 -2.29 -12.00
N VAL A 128 13.26 -2.21 -10.91
CA VAL A 128 11.85 -2.59 -10.81
C VAL A 128 11.01 -1.42 -10.32
N LYS A 129 9.80 -1.24 -10.85
CA LYS A 129 8.83 -0.28 -10.29
C LYS A 129 7.94 -1.00 -9.29
N ILE A 130 7.84 -0.48 -8.08
CA ILE A 130 6.98 -1.03 -7.01
C ILE A 130 6.00 -0.01 -6.47
N GLU A 131 4.85 -0.46 -5.99
CA GLU A 131 4.01 0.42 -5.20
C GLU A 131 4.76 0.94 -3.96
N GLN A 132 4.39 2.13 -3.49
CA GLN A 132 4.97 2.76 -2.29
C GLN A 132 4.51 2.08 -1.00
N SER A 133 4.65 0.76 -0.91
CA SER A 133 4.23 -0.04 0.23
C SER A 133 5.26 -1.13 0.55
N LEU A 134 5.45 -1.42 1.83
CA LEU A 134 6.27 -2.57 2.24
C LEU A 134 5.65 -3.90 1.80
N LYS A 135 4.33 -3.93 1.59
CA LYS A 135 3.64 -5.11 1.07
C LYS A 135 4.10 -5.45 -0.35
N ALA A 136 4.28 -4.44 -1.21
CA ALA A 136 4.82 -4.65 -2.55
C ALA A 136 6.28 -5.18 -2.52
N VAL A 137 7.08 -4.76 -1.53
CA VAL A 137 8.43 -5.30 -1.32
C VAL A 137 8.38 -6.77 -0.89
N GLU A 138 7.47 -7.14 0.03
CA GLU A 138 7.21 -8.54 0.39
C GLU A 138 6.76 -9.38 -0.80
N ASP A 139 5.88 -8.85 -1.64
CA ASP A 139 5.34 -9.57 -2.80
C ASP A 139 6.42 -9.84 -3.87
N ILE A 140 7.37 -8.91 -4.07
CA ILE A 140 8.54 -9.15 -4.95
C ILE A 140 9.48 -10.20 -4.37
N ILE A 141 9.76 -10.13 -3.07
CA ILE A 141 10.67 -11.07 -2.41
C ILE A 141 10.02 -12.47 -2.30
N GLY A 142 8.70 -12.52 -2.17
CA GLY A 142 7.90 -13.75 -2.04
C GLY A 142 7.73 -14.24 -0.60
N GLU A 143 8.18 -13.48 0.39
CA GLU A 143 8.07 -13.82 1.82
C GLU A 143 8.16 -12.56 2.70
N LYS A 144 8.06 -12.75 4.02
CA LYS A 144 8.21 -11.65 4.98
C LYS A 144 9.60 -11.06 4.90
N ILE A 145 9.66 -9.73 4.98
CA ILE A 145 10.91 -8.98 4.85
C ILE A 145 11.44 -8.49 6.20
N VAL A 146 12.75 -8.26 6.25
CA VAL A 146 13.44 -7.55 7.32
C VAL A 146 14.29 -6.44 6.71
N LEU A 147 14.50 -5.36 7.46
CA LEU A 147 15.48 -4.33 7.10
C LEU A 147 16.88 -4.90 7.36
N ALA A 148 17.58 -5.30 6.30
CA ALA A 148 18.89 -5.91 6.39
C ALA A 148 20.01 -4.87 6.52
N PHE A 149 19.86 -3.72 5.87
CA PHE A 149 20.88 -2.68 5.85
C PHE A 149 20.29 -1.31 5.54
N LEU A 150 20.90 -0.25 6.10
CA LEU A 150 20.65 1.14 5.73
C LEU A 150 21.83 1.63 4.90
N ALA A 151 21.60 1.90 3.63
CA ALA A 151 22.65 2.34 2.73
C ALA A 151 22.98 3.83 2.95
N PRO A 152 24.22 4.25 2.68
CA PRO A 152 24.56 5.66 2.59
C PRO A 152 23.62 6.38 1.62
N GLY A 153 23.06 7.52 2.03
CA GLY A 153 22.05 8.25 1.25
C GLY A 153 20.59 7.99 1.65
N GLY A 154 20.34 7.10 2.62
CA GLY A 154 19.00 6.88 3.19
C GLY A 154 18.20 5.76 2.53
N ASP A 155 18.78 5.09 1.52
CA ASP A 155 18.18 3.89 0.93
C ASP A 155 18.12 2.75 1.95
N ARG A 156 17.06 1.95 1.85
CA ARG A 156 16.82 0.79 2.69
C ARG A 156 16.98 -0.48 1.87
N VAL A 157 17.74 -1.42 2.41
CA VAL A 157 17.90 -2.77 1.84
C VAL A 157 17.02 -3.73 2.61
N TYR A 158 15.96 -4.20 1.97
CA TYR A 158 15.08 -5.24 2.50
C TYR A 158 15.50 -6.60 1.97
N ALA A 159 15.54 -7.60 2.85
CA ALA A 159 15.81 -8.99 2.51
C ALA A 159 14.72 -9.88 3.10
N ALA A 160 14.62 -11.10 2.57
CA ALA A 160 13.83 -12.16 3.16
C ALA A 160 14.22 -12.42 4.63
N ALA A 161 13.23 -12.50 5.54
CA ALA A 161 13.45 -12.78 6.96
C ALA A 161 14.08 -14.17 7.18
N SER A 162 13.77 -15.11 6.30
CA SER A 162 14.26 -16.49 6.31
C SER A 162 15.26 -16.78 5.18
N ALA A 163 15.99 -15.75 4.70
CA ALA A 163 16.88 -15.89 3.56
C ALA A 163 17.89 -17.04 3.70
N GLN A 164 17.89 -17.96 2.73
CA GLN A 164 18.85 -19.04 2.59
C GLN A 164 19.35 -19.13 1.14
N GLY A 165 20.50 -19.77 0.93
CA GLY A 165 20.99 -20.09 -0.41
C GLY A 165 22.05 -19.12 -0.96
N PRO A 166 22.01 -18.80 -2.27
CA PRO A 166 23.00 -17.96 -2.93
C PRO A 166 23.17 -16.60 -2.26
N LYS A 167 24.38 -16.07 -2.30
CA LYS A 167 24.79 -14.86 -1.59
C LYS A 167 25.35 -13.82 -2.56
N TRP A 168 25.24 -12.56 -2.17
CA TRP A 168 25.85 -11.45 -2.88
C TRP A 168 26.53 -10.51 -1.90
N ARG A 169 27.48 -9.71 -2.40
CA ARG A 169 28.15 -8.69 -1.61
C ARG A 169 28.43 -7.45 -2.43
N LYS A 170 28.51 -6.32 -1.73
CA LYS A 170 29.05 -5.05 -2.22
C LYS A 170 29.96 -4.50 -1.14
N ASP A 171 31.21 -4.21 -1.49
CA ASP A 171 32.23 -3.78 -0.52
C ASP A 171 32.28 -4.77 0.67
N ASP A 172 32.09 -4.28 1.89
CA ASP A 172 32.07 -5.08 3.12
C ASP A 172 30.68 -5.64 3.47
N ALA A 173 29.63 -5.22 2.77
CA ALA A 173 28.26 -5.66 3.05
C ALA A 173 27.96 -7.00 2.36
N HIS A 174 27.47 -7.96 3.14
CA HIS A 174 27.19 -9.33 2.70
C HIS A 174 25.71 -9.66 2.93
N PHE A 175 25.07 -10.24 1.92
CA PHE A 175 23.65 -10.55 1.93
C PHE A 175 23.40 -11.97 1.40
N ILE A 176 22.35 -12.61 1.89
CA ILE A 176 21.89 -13.93 1.47
C ILE A 176 20.52 -13.75 0.81
N GLY A 177 20.29 -14.45 -0.30
CA GLY A 177 19.01 -14.44 -1.00
C GLY A 177 18.70 -13.12 -1.70
N ARG A 178 17.45 -13.00 -2.15
CA ARG A 178 16.94 -11.82 -2.86
C ARG A 178 16.89 -10.62 -1.93
N CYS A 179 17.21 -9.46 -2.47
CA CYS A 179 17.08 -8.19 -1.76
C CYS A 179 16.49 -7.12 -2.66
N VAL A 180 15.74 -6.20 -2.05
CA VAL A 180 15.21 -5.01 -2.70
C VAL A 180 15.83 -3.78 -2.04
N ILE A 181 16.39 -2.89 -2.85
CA ILE A 181 16.90 -1.59 -2.43
C ILE A 181 15.88 -0.53 -2.85
N VAL A 182 15.40 0.27 -1.91
CA VAL A 182 14.40 1.32 -2.15
C VAL A 182 14.72 2.56 -1.30
N GLY A 183 14.45 3.74 -1.84
CA GLY A 183 14.60 4.98 -1.10
C GLY A 183 13.57 5.13 0.01
N SER A 184 13.90 5.89 1.05
CA SER A 184 12.94 6.21 2.11
C SER A 184 13.03 7.68 2.53
N SER A 185 11.86 8.30 2.72
CA SER A 185 11.69 9.63 3.30
C SER A 185 10.70 9.58 4.48
N GLU A 186 10.51 10.69 5.17
CA GLU A 186 9.52 10.82 6.26
C GLU A 186 8.09 10.46 5.82
N GLY A 187 7.79 10.60 4.53
CA GLY A 187 6.47 10.31 3.94
C GLY A 187 6.28 8.89 3.41
N GLY A 188 7.30 8.03 3.44
CA GLY A 188 7.21 6.65 2.95
C GLY A 188 8.36 6.22 2.04
N LEU A 189 8.07 5.26 1.14
CA LEU A 189 9.04 4.80 0.14
C LEU A 189 9.12 5.80 -1.01
N VAL A 190 10.34 6.08 -1.47
CA VAL A 190 10.66 6.96 -2.60
C VAL A 190 11.60 6.25 -3.56
N ASP A 191 11.90 6.86 -4.70
CA ASP A 191 12.86 6.31 -5.65
C ASP A 191 14.22 6.07 -4.98
N VAL A 192 14.82 4.93 -5.32
CA VAL A 192 16.15 4.56 -4.88
C VAL A 192 17.19 5.55 -5.37
N ALA A 193 18.04 6.04 -4.47
CA ALA A 193 19.13 6.93 -4.83
C ALA A 193 20.33 6.17 -5.42
N ALA A 194 20.50 4.89 -5.07
CA ALA A 194 21.58 4.04 -5.56
C ALA A 194 21.57 3.88 -7.10
N SER A 195 22.75 4.05 -7.70
CA SER A 195 22.96 3.86 -9.14
C SER A 195 22.95 2.37 -9.53
N LEU A 196 22.01 1.98 -10.39
CA LEU A 196 21.93 0.63 -10.97
C LEU A 196 23.24 0.22 -11.66
N GLU A 197 23.85 1.11 -12.43
CA GLU A 197 25.09 0.84 -13.16
C GLU A 197 26.27 0.60 -12.22
N THR A 198 26.34 1.36 -11.12
CA THR A 198 27.38 1.20 -10.10
C THR A 198 27.23 -0.14 -9.40
N LEU A 199 26.00 -0.50 -9.02
CA LEU A 199 25.71 -1.82 -8.45
C LEU A 199 26.10 -2.95 -9.41
N LYS A 200 25.78 -2.84 -10.70
CA LYS A 200 26.18 -3.82 -11.73
C LYS A 200 27.70 -3.98 -11.89
N LYS A 201 28.50 -2.96 -11.57
CA LYS A 201 29.97 -3.05 -11.65
C LYS A 201 30.58 -3.67 -10.39
N ASP A 202 30.00 -3.37 -9.23
CA ASP A 202 30.65 -3.63 -7.95
C ASP A 202 30.13 -4.87 -7.22
N VAL A 203 28.87 -5.23 -7.44
CA VAL A 203 28.24 -6.39 -6.81
C VAL A 203 28.87 -7.69 -7.33
N ARG A 204 29.14 -8.60 -6.39
CA ARG A 204 29.61 -9.95 -6.68
C ARG A 204 28.66 -10.98 -6.08
N PHE A 205 28.48 -12.07 -6.80
CA PHE A 205 27.64 -13.21 -6.44
C PHE A 205 28.48 -14.42 -6.08
N ALA A 206 27.98 -15.27 -5.20
CA ALA A 206 28.52 -16.59 -4.93
C ALA A 206 27.40 -17.58 -4.66
N ALA A 207 27.59 -18.84 -5.07
CA ALA A 207 26.73 -19.92 -4.61
C ALA A 207 26.84 -20.07 -3.08
N GLU A 208 25.81 -20.63 -2.45
CA GLU A 208 25.67 -20.77 -0.99
C GLU A 208 26.97 -21.25 -0.31
N ARG A 209 27.52 -22.37 -0.79
CA ARG A 209 28.73 -23.02 -0.24
C ARG A 209 30.04 -22.61 -0.92
N SER A 210 29.99 -21.71 -1.90
CA SER A 210 31.18 -21.26 -2.62
C SER A 210 31.95 -20.19 -1.85
N LYS A 211 33.29 -20.28 -1.88
CA LYS A 211 34.18 -19.18 -1.49
C LYS A 211 34.53 -18.25 -2.66
N ARG A 212 34.26 -18.70 -3.90
CA ARG A 212 34.51 -17.94 -5.12
C ARG A 212 33.36 -16.98 -5.40
N TRP A 213 33.73 -15.72 -5.63
CA TRP A 213 32.83 -14.62 -5.96
C TRP A 213 32.98 -14.23 -7.43
N VAL A 214 31.87 -14.04 -8.12
CA VAL A 214 31.80 -13.73 -9.55
C VAL A 214 31.09 -12.39 -9.73
N ARG A 215 31.61 -11.53 -10.60
CA ARG A 215 30.96 -10.24 -10.91
C ARG A 215 29.69 -10.45 -11.72
N HIS A 216 28.73 -9.54 -11.56
CA HIS A 216 27.56 -9.46 -12.42
C HIS A 216 27.97 -9.43 -13.92
N GLY A 217 27.24 -10.17 -14.76
CA GLY A 217 27.51 -10.25 -16.21
C GLY A 217 28.71 -11.12 -16.62
N VAL A 218 29.43 -11.73 -15.68
CA VAL A 218 30.51 -12.69 -15.98
C VAL A 218 29.98 -14.11 -15.77
N SER A 219 29.98 -14.90 -16.84
CA SER A 219 29.68 -16.34 -16.77
C SER A 219 30.83 -17.10 -16.12
N ASP A 220 30.51 -18.14 -15.32
CA ASP A 220 31.50 -19.09 -14.78
C ASP A 220 32.01 -20.03 -15.89
N ALA A 221 32.57 -19.48 -16.98
CA ALA A 221 33.30 -20.26 -17.96
C ALA A 221 34.73 -20.48 -17.45
N SER A 222 34.90 -21.37 -16.48
CA SER A 222 36.23 -21.86 -16.09
C SER A 222 36.16 -23.27 -15.45
N SER A 223 35.91 -24.26 -16.29
CA SER A 223 36.54 -25.58 -16.14
C SER A 223 37.39 -25.80 -17.38
N PRO A 224 38.73 -25.63 -17.35
CA PRO A 224 39.56 -26.23 -18.38
C PRO A 224 39.50 -27.74 -18.15
N GLY A 225 38.68 -28.42 -18.95
CA GLY A 225 38.70 -29.87 -19.04
C GLY A 225 40.12 -30.32 -19.38
N ARG A 226 40.72 -31.04 -18.45
CA ARG A 226 41.98 -31.76 -18.59
C ARG A 226 41.93 -32.59 -19.88
N ALA A 227 42.81 -32.31 -20.84
CA ALA A 227 42.99 -33.14 -22.01
C ALA A 227 43.45 -34.54 -21.56
N PRO A 228 42.86 -35.63 -22.06
CA PRO A 228 43.38 -36.97 -21.81
C PRO A 228 44.70 -37.12 -22.57
N SER A 229 45.76 -37.44 -21.83
CA SER A 229 46.98 -38.08 -22.34
C SER A 229 46.88 -39.57 -22.04
#